data_AF-A0AA89BKL5-F1
#
_entry.id   AF-A0AA89BKL5-F1
#
_cell.length_a   1.000
_cell.length_b   1.000
_cell.length_c   1.000
_cell.angle_alpha   90.00
_cell.angle_beta   90.00
_cell.angle_gamma   90.00
#
_symmetry.space_group_name_H-M   'P 1'
#
loop_
_entity.id
_entity.type
_entity.pdbx_description
1 polymer ?
#
loop_
_entity_poly.entity_id
_entity_poly.type
_entity_poly.pdbx_seq_one_letter_code
_entity_poly.pdbx_strand_id
1 'polypeptide(L)'
;MCTLIVLGKPVAAICHGAWMFCSAKLLKGKRATCFVAIKDDVENAGAIYEDKPVVVDGNMITSRIPQDLPEFCKAIIAQLKG
;
A
#
# COMPACT_ATOMS: atom_id res chain seq x y z
N MET A 1 -6.66 15.63 -0.23
CA MET A 1 -5.90 14.72 0.65
C MET A 1 -6.85 13.62 1.13
N CYS A 2 -6.46 12.34 1.15
CA CYS A 2 -7.34 11.26 1.63
C CYS A 2 -7.66 11.42 3.13
N THR A 3 -8.94 11.45 3.50
CA THR A 3 -9.38 11.67 4.90
C THR A 3 -8.84 10.61 5.85
N LEU A 4 -8.82 9.34 5.43
CA LEU A 4 -8.29 8.25 6.27
C LEU A 4 -6.80 8.43 6.55
N ILE A 5 -6.03 8.89 5.56
CA ILE A 5 -4.61 9.19 5.74
C ILE A 5 -4.42 10.33 6.75
N VAL A 6 -5.19 11.42 6.62
CA VAL A 6 -5.13 12.58 7.53
C VAL A 6 -5.52 12.21 8.96
N LEU A 7 -6.52 11.34 9.12
CA LEU A 7 -6.99 10.88 10.44
C LEU A 7 -6.12 9.75 11.03
N GLY A 8 -4.99 9.40 10.41
CA GLY A 8 -4.10 8.34 10.88
C GLY A 8 -4.73 6.94 10.84
N LYS A 9 -5.82 6.75 10.10
CA LYS A 9 -6.49 5.45 9.97
C LYS A 9 -5.74 4.57 8.96
N PRO A 10 -5.65 3.25 9.18
CA PRO A 10 -4.98 2.36 8.24
C PRO A 10 -5.67 2.39 6.88
N VAL A 11 -4.88 2.50 5.80
CA VAL A 11 -5.33 2.39 4.42
C VAL A 11 -4.50 1.32 3.75
N ALA A 12 -5.14 0.24 3.33
CA ALA A 12 -4.46 -0.96 2.85
C ALA A 12 -4.90 -1.34 1.44
N ALA A 13 -3.96 -1.78 0.61
CA ALA A 13 -4.23 -2.28 -0.74
C ALA A 13 -3.37 -3.51 -1.06
N ILE A 14 -3.93 -4.47 -1.79
CA ILE A 14 -3.20 -5.67 -2.22
C ILE A 14 -3.41 -5.88 -3.72
N CYS A 15 -2.42 -6.45 -4.39
CA CYS A 15 -2.48 -6.80 -5.80
C CYS A 15 -2.73 -5.55 -6.67
N HIS A 16 -3.85 -5.49 -7.38
CA HIS A 16 -4.23 -4.34 -8.20
C HIS A 16 -4.88 -3.20 -7.40
N GLY A 17 -5.19 -3.41 -6.12
CA GLY A 17 -5.79 -2.38 -5.27
C GLY A 17 -4.96 -1.10 -5.18
N ALA A 18 -3.64 -1.19 -5.41
CA ALA A 18 -2.74 -0.04 -5.38
C ALA A 18 -3.04 1.00 -6.48
N TRP A 19 -3.75 0.64 -7.57
CA TRP A 19 -4.25 1.64 -8.53
C TRP A 19 -5.13 2.70 -7.87
N MET A 20 -5.89 2.34 -6.84
CA MET A 20 -6.68 3.32 -6.10
C MET A 20 -5.78 4.37 -5.43
N PHE A 21 -4.57 3.99 -5.03
CA PHE A 21 -3.61 4.91 -4.41
C PHE A 21 -2.96 5.83 -5.46
N CYS A 22 -2.76 5.35 -6.69
CA CYS A 22 -2.38 6.19 -7.83
C CYS A 22 -3.42 7.28 -8.05
N SER A 23 -4.69 6.88 -8.23
CA SER A 23 -5.82 7.80 -8.48
C SER A 23 -6.04 8.78 -7.31
N ALA A 24 -5.88 8.33 -6.07
CA ALA A 24 -5.99 9.16 -4.88
C ALA A 24 -4.75 10.03 -4.60
N LYS A 25 -3.71 9.95 -5.44
CA LYS A 25 -2.44 10.69 -5.33
C LYS A 25 -1.74 10.47 -3.98
N LEU A 26 -1.74 9.23 -3.50
CA LEU A 26 -1.18 8.85 -2.18
C LEU A 26 0.28 8.40 -2.25
N LEU A 27 0.81 8.14 -3.44
CA LEU A 27 2.06 7.39 -3.60
C LEU A 27 3.33 8.25 -3.67
N LYS A 28 3.21 9.57 -3.90
CA LYS A 28 4.38 10.43 -4.10
C LYS A 28 5.33 10.41 -2.90
N GLY A 29 6.53 9.87 -3.10
CA GLY A 29 7.57 9.74 -2.07
C GLY A 29 7.30 8.64 -1.03
N LYS A 30 6.29 7.79 -1.25
CA LYS A 30 5.92 6.70 -0.35
C LYS A 30 6.53 5.38 -0.80
N ARG A 31 6.94 4.57 0.16
CA ARG A 31 7.34 3.18 -0.08
C ARG A 31 6.09 2.34 -0.31
N ALA A 32 6.06 1.56 -1.39
CA ALA A 32 4.92 0.71 -1.70
C ALA A 32 5.32 -0.55 -2.46
N THR A 33 4.43 -1.52 -2.48
CA THR A 33 4.49 -2.68 -3.36
C THR A 33 3.13 -2.89 -4.03
N CYS A 34 3.06 -3.74 -5.04
CA CYS A 34 1.85 -4.01 -5.79
C CYS A 34 1.99 -5.27 -6.65
N PHE A 35 0.91 -5.64 -7.35
CA PHE A 35 1.01 -6.67 -8.38
C PHE A 35 1.94 -6.22 -9.51
N VAL A 36 2.77 -7.14 -10.01
CA VAL A 36 3.83 -6.84 -10.98
C VAL A 36 3.32 -6.14 -12.25
N ALA A 37 2.10 -6.46 -12.73
CA ALA A 37 1.56 -5.87 -13.94
C ALA A 37 1.19 -4.37 -13.79
N ILE A 38 1.14 -3.85 -12.55
CA ILE A 38 0.84 -2.43 -12.28
C ILE A 38 2.02 -1.69 -11.64
N LYS A 39 3.20 -2.33 -11.61
CA LYS A 39 4.41 -1.76 -11.01
C LYS A 39 4.73 -0.39 -11.61
N ASP A 40 4.76 -0.31 -12.94
CA ASP A 40 5.12 0.91 -13.65
C ASP A 40 4.12 2.05 -13.36
N ASP A 41 2.82 1.74 -13.23
CA ASP A 41 1.81 2.74 -12.85
C ASP A 41 2.01 3.26 -11.42
N VAL A 42 2.42 2.39 -10.50
CA VAL A 42 2.71 2.73 -9.10
C VAL A 42 3.99 3.56 -8.99
N GLU A 43 5.04 3.22 -9.73
CA GLU A 43 6.28 4.02 -9.83
C GLU A 43 6.01 5.37 -10.50
N ASN A 44 5.24 5.42 -11.60
CA ASN A 44 4.85 6.65 -12.29
C ASN A 44 4.01 7.59 -11.40
N ALA A 45 3.21 7.03 -10.48
CA ALA A 45 2.50 7.79 -9.46
C ALA A 45 3.41 8.35 -8.34
N GLY A 46 4.71 8.03 -8.39
CA GLY A 46 5.75 8.56 -7.52
C GLY A 46 6.11 7.67 -6.32
N ALA A 47 5.68 6.41 -6.31
CA ALA A 47 6.09 5.47 -5.28
C ALA A 47 7.56 5.06 -5.40
N ILE A 48 8.17 4.76 -4.27
CA ILE A 48 9.43 4.00 -4.19
C ILE A 48 9.01 2.53 -4.09
N TYR A 49 9.03 1.82 -5.24
CA TYR A 49 8.62 0.42 -5.29
C TYR A 49 9.61 -0.49 -4.56
N GLU A 50 9.08 -1.41 -3.76
CA GLU A 50 9.84 -2.48 -3.12
C GLU A 50 9.20 -3.83 -3.45
N ASP A 51 9.99 -4.78 -3.97
CA ASP A 51 9.53 -6.16 -4.16
C ASP A 51 9.56 -6.91 -2.83
N LYS A 52 8.53 -6.72 -2.00
CA LYS A 52 8.39 -7.33 -0.67
C LYS A 52 6.97 -7.84 -0.45
N PRO A 53 6.77 -8.90 0.37
CA PRO A 53 5.44 -9.42 0.68
C PRO A 53 4.49 -8.35 1.23
N VAL A 54 5.01 -7.48 2.10
CA VAL A 54 4.26 -6.35 2.66
C VAL A 54 5.18 -5.15 2.79
N VAL A 55 4.66 -3.96 2.48
CA VAL A 55 5.30 -2.67 2.72
C VAL A 55 4.38 -1.82 3.57
N VAL A 56 4.90 -1.34 4.70
CA VAL A 56 4.20 -0.42 5.61
C VAL A 56 4.96 0.92 5.60
N ASP A 57 4.25 2.00 5.25
CA ASP A 57 4.76 3.37 5.27
C ASP A 57 3.75 4.27 6.01
N GLY A 58 4.01 4.50 7.30
CA GLY A 58 3.05 5.13 8.20
C GLY A 58 1.78 4.28 8.33
N ASN A 59 0.63 4.87 8.04
CA ASN A 59 -0.67 4.18 8.02
C ASN A 59 -1.04 3.59 6.65
N MET A 60 -0.15 3.63 5.65
CA MET A 60 -0.35 2.98 4.36
C MET A 60 0.26 1.58 4.36
N ILE A 61 -0.51 0.59 3.92
CA ILE A 61 -0.08 -0.82 3.85
C ILE A 61 -0.30 -1.33 2.43
N THR A 62 0.71 -1.97 1.84
CA THR A 62 0.58 -2.56 0.48
C THR A 62 1.17 -3.97 0.40
N SER A 63 0.61 -4.83 -0.46
CA SER A 63 1.08 -6.21 -0.73
C SER A 63 0.89 -6.63 -2.19
N ARG A 64 1.62 -7.65 -2.65
CA ARG A 64 1.72 -7.97 -4.10
C ARG A 64 0.69 -8.97 -4.58
N ILE A 65 0.52 -10.08 -3.87
CA ILE A 65 -0.22 -11.25 -4.36
C ILE A 65 -0.93 -12.00 -3.20
N PRO A 66 -1.91 -12.89 -3.49
CA PRO A 66 -2.61 -13.64 -2.44
C PRO A 66 -1.71 -14.43 -1.48
N GLN A 67 -0.54 -14.89 -1.93
CA GLN A 67 0.45 -15.58 -1.10
C GLN A 67 0.99 -14.68 0.02
N ASP A 68 0.94 -13.35 -0.14
CA ASP A 68 1.37 -12.38 0.85
C ASP A 68 0.28 -12.05 1.89
N LEU A 69 -0.95 -12.60 1.75
CA LEU A 69 -2.07 -12.34 2.68
C LEU A 69 -1.73 -12.55 4.17
N PRO A 70 -0.95 -13.58 4.58
CA PRO A 70 -0.59 -13.74 5.98
C PRO A 70 0.15 -12.51 6.54
N GLU A 71 1.09 -11.95 5.79
CA GLU A 71 1.88 -10.78 6.21
C GLU A 71 1.06 -9.48 6.09
N PHE A 72 0.26 -9.36 5.02
CA PHE A 72 -0.67 -8.25 4.82
C PHE A 72 -1.68 -8.12 5.97
N CYS A 73 -2.36 -9.22 6.31
CA CYS A 73 -3.36 -9.24 7.37
C CYS A 73 -2.74 -8.98 8.75
N LYS A 74 -1.55 -9.54 9.03
CA LYS A 74 -0.82 -9.23 10.27
C LYS A 74 -0.52 -7.73 10.40
N ALA A 75 -0.06 -7.09 9.31
CA ALA A 75 0.22 -5.66 9.31
C ALA A 75 -1.03 -4.81 9.57
N ILE A 76 -2.17 -5.16 8.96
CA ILE A 76 -3.46 -4.47 9.21
C ILE A 76 -3.88 -4.65 10.67
N ILE A 77 -3.87 -5.88 11.18
CA ILE A 77 -4.28 -6.16 12.56
C ILE A 77 -3.39 -5.41 13.56
N ALA A 78 -2.09 -5.30 13.30
CA ALA A 78 -1.18 -4.55 14.14
C ALA A 78 -1.55 -3.05 14.22
N GLN A 79 -2.02 -2.45 13.13
CA GLN A 79 -2.47 -1.05 13.13
C GLN A 79 -3.84 -0.82 13.78
N LEU A 80 -4.69 -1.85 13.85
CA LEU A 80 -6.02 -1.75 14.48
C LEU A 80 -6.00 -1.94 16.00
N LYS A 81 -4.87 -2.40 16.56
CA LYS A 81 -4.71 -2.65 18.01
C LYS A 81 -4.27 -1.41 18.80
N GLY A 82 -4.07 -0.27 18.14
CA GLY A 82 -3.81 1.04 18.77
C GLY A 82 -5.02 1.94 18.72
#